data_AF-W8AT03-F1
#
_entry.id   AF-W8AT03-F1
#
_cell.length_a   1.000
_cell.length_b   1.000
_cell.length_c   1.000
_cell.angle_alpha   90.00
_cell.angle_beta   90.00
_cell.angle_gamma   90.00
#
_symmetry.space_group_name_H-M   'P 1'
#
loop_
_entity.id
_entity.type
_entity.pdbx_description
1 polymer ?
#
loop_
_entity_poly.entity_id
_entity_poly.type
_entity_poly.pdbx_seq_one_letter_code
_entity_poly.pdbx_strand_id
1 'polypeptide(L)'
;LIIFLLLAGGTNATSVPVHPSADRKIEMELFAKRFEEHLHNNILSEKVRGGFEAKMSLSEIASCSYEARAKGIRNGMFVGQALNLCPELKTIPYDFEGYREVAYTLYDTIAQYTLDIEAVSCDEMFVDLTDILNEIHIEPMEFVLAVREEVRLKTGCPCSAGVGGNNTDCKHVWPQNVPSQMVNISCFQKLHRSTWLILKLMSYQA
;
A
#
# COMPACT_ATOMS: atom_id res chain seq x y z
N LEU A 1 -7.60 9.14 7.62
CA LEU A 1 -7.39 9.27 6.16
C LEU A 1 -7.30 7.88 5.56
N ILE A 2 -8.15 7.61 4.58
CA ILE A 2 -8.69 6.30 4.25
C ILE A 2 -8.01 5.80 2.98
N ILE A 3 -7.33 4.66 3.03
CA ILE A 3 -6.82 3.95 1.84
C ILE A 3 -7.83 2.85 1.48
N PHE A 4 -8.93 3.22 0.81
CA PHE A 4 -9.98 2.30 0.32
C PHE A 4 -10.53 2.72 -1.03
N LEU A 5 -11.32 1.83 -1.61
CA LEU A 5 -11.39 1.65 -3.03
C LEU A 5 -12.53 2.34 -3.82
N LEU A 6 -12.08 3.02 -4.87
CA LEU A 6 -12.51 3.19 -6.29
C LEU A 6 -14.00 3.34 -6.68
N LEU A 7 -14.16 4.49 -7.35
CA LEU A 7 -15.14 5.04 -8.29
C LEU A 7 -16.53 5.46 -7.82
N ALA A 8 -16.87 6.61 -8.38
CA ALA A 8 -17.99 7.46 -8.07
C ALA A 8 -19.34 6.81 -8.31
N GLY A 9 -20.26 7.08 -7.38
CA GLY A 9 -21.66 7.30 -7.68
C GLY A 9 -22.58 6.09 -7.55
N GLY A 10 -23.42 6.12 -6.51
CA GLY A 10 -24.79 5.63 -6.62
C GLY A 10 -25.11 4.38 -5.80
N THR A 11 -26.04 4.56 -4.88
CA THR A 11 -26.79 3.55 -4.13
C THR A 11 -27.32 2.42 -5.04
N ASN A 12 -27.17 1.17 -4.57
CA ASN A 12 -27.50 -0.13 -5.19
C ASN A 12 -26.32 -0.83 -5.88
N ALA A 13 -25.60 -1.66 -5.10
CA ALA A 13 -24.40 -2.42 -5.45
C ALA A 13 -24.58 -3.50 -6.55
N THR A 14 -25.59 -3.38 -7.42
CA THR A 14 -25.81 -4.23 -8.60
C THR A 14 -25.72 -3.47 -9.93
N SER A 15 -25.61 -2.15 -9.91
CA SER A 15 -25.43 -1.35 -11.13
C SER A 15 -24.55 -0.12 -10.87
N VAL A 16 -23.26 -0.24 -11.19
CA VAL A 16 -22.36 0.92 -11.25
C VAL A 16 -22.74 1.74 -12.50
N PRO A 17 -23.08 3.04 -12.37
CA PRO A 17 -23.37 3.89 -13.52
C PRO A 17 -22.12 4.02 -14.38
N VAL A 18 -22.27 3.65 -15.64
CA VAL A 18 -21.21 3.71 -16.65
C VAL A 18 -21.14 5.14 -17.18
N HIS A 19 -19.94 5.66 -17.41
CA HIS A 19 -19.77 6.97 -18.03
C HIS A 19 -20.55 7.01 -19.37
N PRO A 20 -21.27 8.08 -19.73
CA PRO A 20 -22.13 8.09 -20.93
C PRO A 20 -21.39 7.78 -22.24
N SER A 21 -20.08 8.02 -22.26
CA SER A 21 -19.19 7.76 -23.38
C SER A 21 -18.44 6.42 -23.29
N ALA A 22 -18.59 5.67 -22.20
CA ALA A 22 -17.91 4.39 -22.01
C ALA A 22 -18.71 3.27 -22.69
N ASP A 23 -18.13 2.71 -23.75
CA ASP A 23 -18.67 1.54 -24.43
C ASP A 23 -18.06 0.27 -23.82
N ARG A 24 -18.88 -0.47 -23.06
CA ARG A 24 -18.46 -1.73 -22.43
C ARG A 24 -17.94 -2.76 -23.42
N LYS A 25 -18.41 -2.75 -24.69
CA LYS A 25 -17.89 -3.68 -25.71
C LYS A 25 -16.45 -3.34 -26.07
N ILE A 26 -16.15 -2.05 -26.24
CA ILE A 26 -14.81 -1.57 -26.55
C ILE A 26 -13.88 -1.80 -25.36
N GLU A 27 -14.33 -1.56 -24.13
CA GLU A 27 -13.53 -1.86 -22.92
C GLU A 27 -13.20 -3.36 -22.82
N MET A 28 -14.18 -4.23 -23.08
CA MET A 28 -13.95 -5.68 -23.10
C MET A 28 -12.99 -6.12 -24.21
N GLU A 29 -13.08 -5.52 -25.40
CA GLU A 29 -12.17 -5.80 -26.52
C GLU A 29 -10.74 -5.31 -26.22
N LEU A 30 -10.59 -4.09 -25.70
CA LEU A 30 -9.28 -3.53 -25.32
C LEU A 30 -8.66 -4.29 -24.15
N PHE A 31 -9.47 -4.71 -23.17
CA PHE A 31 -9.02 -5.56 -22.06
C PHE A 31 -8.55 -6.94 -22.57
N ALA A 32 -9.30 -7.56 -23.49
CA ALA A 32 -8.91 -8.82 -24.10
C ALA A 32 -7.59 -8.69 -24.88
N LYS A 33 -7.43 -7.62 -25.66
CA LYS A 33 -6.22 -7.36 -26.44
C LYS A 33 -4.99 -7.11 -25.55
N ARG A 34 -5.14 -6.32 -24.47
CA ARG A 34 -4.09 -6.09 -23.47
C ARG A 34 -3.66 -7.37 -22.77
N PHE A 35 -4.59 -8.30 -22.55
CA PHE A 35 -4.30 -9.60 -21.96
C PHE A 35 -3.61 -10.56 -22.94
N GLU A 36 -3.97 -10.55 -24.22
CA GLU A 36 -3.28 -11.32 -25.26
C GLU A 36 -1.80 -10.91 -25.40
N GLU A 37 -1.50 -9.62 -25.27
CA GLU A 37 -0.13 -9.08 -25.36
C GLU A 37 0.76 -9.46 -24.15
N HIS A 38 0.18 -9.82 -22.98
CA HIS A 38 0.90 -10.05 -21.72
C HIS A 38 0.87 -11.49 -21.19
N LEU A 39 0.55 -12.48 -22.02
CA LEU A 39 0.61 -13.90 -21.63
C LEU A 39 2.06 -14.40 -21.50
N HIS A 40 2.68 -14.15 -20.35
CA HIS A 40 3.73 -15.03 -19.85
C HIS A 40 3.08 -16.21 -19.12
N ASN A 41 3.28 -17.40 -19.69
CA ASN A 41 3.07 -18.72 -19.09
C ASN A 41 1.65 -19.33 -19.11
N ASN A 42 0.92 -19.26 -20.23
CA ASN A 42 -0.18 -20.21 -20.55
C ASN A 42 -1.18 -20.51 -19.42
N ILE A 43 -1.43 -19.55 -18.51
CA ILE A 43 -2.55 -19.66 -17.58
C ILE A 43 -3.76 -19.18 -18.35
N LEU A 44 -4.51 -20.17 -18.85
CA LEU A 44 -5.70 -20.02 -19.68
C LEU A 44 -6.59 -18.86 -19.23
N SER A 45 -6.80 -17.92 -20.16
CA SER A 45 -7.71 -16.78 -20.05
C SER A 45 -9.13 -17.16 -19.59
N GLU A 46 -9.54 -18.41 -19.78
CA GLU A 46 -10.80 -18.96 -19.28
C GLU A 46 -10.92 -18.96 -17.75
N LYS A 47 -9.82 -19.13 -17.00
CA LYS A 47 -9.86 -19.09 -15.54
C LYS A 47 -10.10 -17.68 -15.00
N VAL A 48 -9.73 -16.66 -15.79
CA VAL A 48 -10.04 -15.25 -15.54
C VAL A 48 -11.46 -14.91 -16.00
N ARG A 49 -11.95 -15.52 -17.08
CA ARG A 49 -13.31 -15.28 -17.62
C ARG A 49 -14.44 -15.98 -16.84
N GLY A 50 -14.20 -17.18 -16.28
CA GLY A 50 -15.25 -18.05 -15.75
C GLY A 50 -15.92 -17.62 -14.44
N GLY A 51 -15.45 -16.56 -13.79
CA GLY A 51 -15.95 -16.11 -12.49
C GLY A 51 -16.77 -14.82 -12.51
N PHE A 52 -16.89 -14.14 -13.66
CA PHE A 52 -17.59 -12.86 -13.74
C PHE A 52 -19.01 -13.06 -14.25
N GLU A 53 -19.98 -13.06 -13.33
CA GLU A 53 -21.36 -12.83 -13.74
C GLU A 53 -21.45 -11.45 -14.40
N ALA A 54 -22.23 -11.34 -15.49
CA ALA A 54 -22.35 -10.12 -16.31
C ALA A 54 -22.81 -8.85 -15.55
N LYS A 55 -23.16 -8.97 -14.26
CA LYS A 55 -23.59 -7.90 -13.36
C LYS A 55 -22.53 -7.43 -12.36
N MET A 56 -21.35 -8.05 -12.33
CA MET A 56 -20.32 -7.75 -11.33
C MET A 56 -19.43 -6.58 -11.74
N SER A 57 -19.04 -5.75 -10.77
CA SER A 57 -18.06 -4.66 -11.00
C SER A 57 -16.66 -5.23 -11.25
N LEU A 58 -16.04 -4.78 -12.35
CA LEU A 58 -14.67 -5.09 -12.76
C LEU A 58 -13.63 -4.08 -12.25
N SER A 59 -14.01 -3.20 -11.31
CA SER A 59 -13.07 -2.30 -10.65
C SER A 59 -12.15 -3.09 -9.71
N GLU A 60 -10.84 -2.82 -9.74
CA GLU A 60 -9.85 -3.49 -8.89
C GLU A 60 -9.63 -2.79 -7.55
N ILE A 61 -9.39 -3.56 -6.49
CA ILE A 61 -9.08 -3.10 -5.13
C ILE A 61 -7.62 -2.63 -4.99
N ALA A 62 -7.29 -1.38 -5.33
CA ALA A 62 -6.11 -0.65 -4.87
C ALA A 62 -5.73 -0.92 -3.39
N SER A 63 -6.67 -0.83 -2.44
CA SER A 63 -6.36 -1.24 -1.07
C SER A 63 -7.57 -1.58 -0.20
N CYS A 64 -7.32 -2.43 0.80
CA CYS A 64 -8.31 -2.94 1.74
C CYS A 64 -7.81 -3.00 3.21
N SER A 65 -8.74 -3.14 4.16
CA SER A 65 -8.54 -2.94 5.61
C SER A 65 -8.11 -4.22 6.21
N TYR A 66 -7.53 -4.16 7.39
CA TYR A 66 -7.18 -5.38 8.09
C TYR A 66 -8.44 -6.22 8.40
N GLU A 67 -9.58 -5.58 8.67
CA GLU A 67 -10.87 -6.26 8.84
C GLU A 67 -11.36 -6.90 7.52
N ALA A 68 -11.20 -6.23 6.39
CA ALA A 68 -11.52 -6.78 5.07
C ALA A 68 -10.56 -7.92 4.68
N ARG A 69 -9.26 -7.78 4.99
CA ARG A 69 -8.22 -8.81 4.79
C ARG A 69 -8.50 -10.05 5.62
N ALA A 70 -8.98 -9.88 6.85
CA ALA A 70 -9.41 -10.99 7.69
C ALA A 70 -10.57 -11.79 7.07
N LYS A 71 -11.41 -11.15 6.24
CA LYS A 71 -12.48 -11.78 5.45
C LYS A 71 -12.01 -12.32 4.10
N GLY A 72 -10.70 -12.30 3.82
CA GLY A 72 -10.12 -12.83 2.59
C GLY A 72 -10.07 -11.86 1.41
N ILE A 73 -10.49 -10.61 1.60
CA ILE A 73 -10.36 -9.55 0.59
C ILE A 73 -8.88 -9.14 0.48
N ARG A 74 -8.40 -8.88 -0.73
CA ARG A 74 -7.00 -8.54 -0.98
C ARG A 74 -6.87 -7.36 -1.93
N ASN A 75 -5.74 -6.68 -1.86
CA ASN A 75 -5.39 -5.68 -2.87
C ASN A 75 -5.28 -6.38 -4.24
N GLY A 76 -5.72 -5.72 -5.31
CA GLY A 76 -5.87 -6.25 -6.66
C GLY A 76 -7.13 -7.08 -6.91
N MET A 77 -7.92 -7.42 -5.87
CA MET A 77 -9.17 -8.18 -6.05
C MET A 77 -10.25 -7.29 -6.70
N PHE A 78 -11.11 -7.85 -7.54
CA PHE A 78 -12.22 -7.08 -8.11
C PHE A 78 -13.32 -6.79 -7.08
N VAL A 79 -13.90 -5.60 -7.15
CA VAL A 79 -14.98 -5.13 -6.25
C VAL A 79 -16.16 -6.08 -6.27
N GLY A 80 -16.60 -6.54 -7.45
CA GLY A 80 -17.70 -7.49 -7.54
C GLY A 80 -17.41 -8.76 -6.73
N GLN A 81 -16.20 -9.31 -6.87
CA GLN A 81 -15.79 -10.50 -6.15
C GLN A 81 -15.71 -10.25 -4.64
N ALA A 82 -15.19 -9.09 -4.23
CA ALA A 82 -15.10 -8.72 -2.83
C ALA A 82 -16.48 -8.49 -2.18
N LEU A 83 -17.45 -7.94 -2.92
CA LEU A 83 -18.83 -7.81 -2.47
C LEU A 83 -19.53 -9.16 -2.32
N ASN A 84 -19.19 -10.16 -3.14
CA ASN A 84 -19.68 -11.52 -2.94
C ASN A 84 -19.12 -12.17 -1.67
N LEU A 85 -17.85 -11.88 -1.34
CA LEU A 85 -17.22 -12.38 -0.11
C LEU A 85 -17.74 -11.65 1.15
N CYS A 86 -18.04 -10.35 1.01
CA CYS A 86 -18.45 -9.48 2.09
C CYS A 86 -19.49 -8.47 1.58
N PRO A 87 -20.79 -8.82 1.58
CA PRO A 87 -21.86 -7.92 1.10
C PRO A 87 -21.95 -6.59 1.86
N GLU A 88 -21.49 -6.55 3.10
CA GLU A 88 -21.40 -5.36 3.94
C GLU A 88 -20.18 -4.47 3.66
N LEU A 89 -19.36 -4.81 2.66
CA LEU A 89 -18.17 -4.05 2.27
C LEU A 89 -18.57 -2.64 1.81
N LYS A 90 -17.97 -1.63 2.44
CA LYS A 90 -18.16 -0.23 2.08
C LYS A 90 -17.04 0.23 1.15
N THR A 91 -17.41 0.81 0.01
CA THR A 91 -16.49 1.46 -0.92
C THR A 91 -16.40 2.95 -0.62
N ILE A 92 -15.23 3.55 -0.83
CA ILE A 92 -14.94 4.95 -0.50
C ILE A 92 -14.20 5.57 -1.69
N PRO A 93 -14.58 6.78 -2.15
CA PRO A 93 -13.90 7.42 -3.28
C PRO A 93 -12.45 7.81 -2.96
N TYR A 94 -11.63 7.97 -3.99
CA TYR A 94 -10.26 8.46 -3.82
C TYR A 94 -10.24 9.93 -3.40
N ASP A 95 -9.37 10.21 -2.45
CA ASP A 95 -8.93 11.55 -2.11
C ASP A 95 -7.47 11.74 -2.53
N PHE A 96 -7.25 11.99 -3.83
CA PHE A 96 -5.91 12.16 -4.39
C PHE A 96 -5.12 13.29 -3.74
N GLU A 97 -5.80 14.36 -3.35
CA GLU A 97 -5.16 15.51 -2.72
C GLU A 97 -4.71 15.16 -1.29
N GLY A 98 -5.59 14.52 -0.50
CA GLY A 98 -5.23 14.06 0.84
C GLY A 98 -4.08 13.05 0.83
N TYR A 99 -4.04 12.13 -0.14
CA TYR A 99 -2.90 11.21 -0.29
C TYR A 99 -1.61 11.95 -0.60
N ARG A 100 -1.67 12.95 -1.47
CA ARG A 100 -0.52 13.75 -1.87
C ARG A 100 0.03 14.56 -0.70
N GLU A 101 -0.84 15.22 0.07
CA GLU A 101 -0.47 15.99 1.26
C GLU A 101 0.23 15.12 2.31
N VAL A 102 -0.34 13.94 2.59
CA VAL A 102 0.25 12.99 3.55
C VAL A 102 1.57 12.43 3.05
N ALA A 103 1.69 12.10 1.76
CA ALA A 103 2.93 11.64 1.16
C ALA A 103 4.03 12.71 1.28
N TYR A 104 3.74 13.97 0.96
CA TYR A 104 4.70 15.05 1.15
C TYR A 104 5.09 15.22 2.61
N THR A 105 4.12 15.23 3.53
CA THR A 105 4.39 15.33 4.97
C THR A 105 5.31 14.22 5.47
N LEU A 106 5.17 13.01 4.94
CA LEU A 106 6.03 11.88 5.26
C LEU A 106 7.48 12.13 4.82
N TYR A 107 7.69 12.45 3.53
CA TYR A 107 9.01 12.73 2.98
C TYR A 107 9.66 13.96 3.62
N ASP A 108 8.91 15.03 3.82
CA ASP A 108 9.38 16.26 4.46
C ASP A 108 9.77 16.03 5.92
N THR A 109 9.10 15.11 6.63
CA THR A 109 9.46 14.76 8.01
C THR A 109 10.79 14.02 8.06
N ILE A 110 11.05 13.08 7.14
CA ILE A 110 12.34 12.38 7.09
C ILE A 110 13.46 13.29 6.59
N ALA A 111 13.17 14.16 5.62
CA ALA A 111 14.13 15.11 5.05
C ALA A 111 14.65 16.14 6.06
N GLN A 112 13.98 16.32 7.19
CA GLN A 112 14.48 17.14 8.32
C GLN A 112 15.67 16.49 9.03
N TYR A 113 15.83 15.18 8.91
CA TYR A 113 16.90 14.41 9.55
C TYR A 113 18.04 14.09 8.58
N THR A 114 17.71 13.56 7.40
CA THR A 114 18.70 13.22 6.37
C THR A 114 18.09 13.32 4.98
N LEU A 115 18.92 13.61 3.99
CA LEU A 115 18.57 13.59 2.57
C LEU A 115 18.94 12.27 1.88
N ASP A 116 19.57 11.34 2.60
CA ASP A 116 19.94 10.01 2.10
C ASP A 116 18.71 9.08 2.05
N ILE A 117 17.76 9.47 1.21
CA ILE A 117 16.45 8.84 1.04
C ILE A 117 16.37 8.21 -0.35
N GLU A 118 16.00 6.92 -0.40
CA GLU A 118 15.58 6.26 -1.62
C GLU A 118 14.05 6.13 -1.64
N ALA A 119 13.41 6.93 -2.49
CA ALA A 119 11.96 6.88 -2.68
C ALA A 119 11.54 5.55 -3.35
N VAL A 120 10.63 4.81 -2.72
CA VAL A 120 10.09 3.55 -3.26
C VAL A 120 8.69 3.77 -3.83
N SER A 121 7.83 4.43 -3.06
CA SER A 121 6.48 4.85 -3.45
C SER A 121 6.05 6.07 -2.64
N CYS A 122 4.83 6.58 -2.88
CA CYS A 122 4.30 7.73 -2.14
C CYS A 122 4.18 7.50 -0.62
N ASP A 123 4.11 6.25 -0.18
CA ASP A 123 3.93 5.83 1.20
C ASP A 123 5.11 4.99 1.73
N GLU A 124 6.18 4.79 0.94
CA GLU A 124 7.30 3.89 1.26
C GLU A 124 8.63 4.48 0.82
N MET A 125 9.63 4.41 1.70
CA MET A 125 11.01 4.85 1.41
C MET A 125 12.04 4.01 2.16
N PHE A 126 13.25 3.95 1.63
CA PHE A 126 14.44 3.58 2.39
C PHE A 126 15.22 4.83 2.80
N VAL A 127 15.86 4.76 3.96
CA VAL A 127 16.66 5.84 4.52
C VAL A 127 17.97 5.24 5.03
N ASP A 128 19.10 5.80 4.62
CA ASP A 128 20.38 5.49 5.25
C ASP A 128 20.53 6.31 6.53
N LEU A 129 20.58 5.62 7.67
CA LEU A 129 20.72 6.24 8.99
C LEU A 129 22.17 6.21 9.49
N THR A 130 23.11 5.68 8.71
CA THR A 130 24.49 5.42 9.16
C THR A 130 25.16 6.68 9.70
N ASP A 131 25.14 7.76 8.94
CA ASP A 131 25.87 8.98 9.30
C ASP A 131 25.19 9.71 10.45
N ILE A 132 23.86 9.84 10.41
CA ILE A 132 23.10 10.52 11.46
C ILE A 132 23.23 9.80 12.81
N LEU A 133 23.14 8.47 12.85
CA LEU A 133 23.27 7.68 14.09
C LEU A 133 24.70 7.78 14.67
N ASN A 134 25.71 7.87 13.82
CA ASN A 134 27.09 8.09 14.24
C ASN A 134 27.31 9.49 14.82
N GLU A 135 26.61 10.51 14.33
CA GLU A 135 26.72 11.90 14.82
C GLU A 135 25.99 12.12 16.15
N ILE A 136 24.74 11.62 16.27
CA ILE A 136 23.90 11.82 17.46
C ILE A 136 24.16 10.80 18.57
N HIS A 137 24.84 9.68 18.27
CA HIS A 137 25.13 8.58 19.19
C HIS A 137 23.87 7.99 19.88
N ILE A 138 22.80 7.81 19.11
CA ILE A 138 21.52 7.25 19.57
C ILE A 138 21.37 5.81 19.03
N GLU A 139 20.66 4.97 19.79
CA GLU A 139 20.35 3.61 19.34
C GLU A 139 19.33 3.64 18.18
N PRO A 140 19.53 2.84 17.11
CA PRO A 140 18.69 2.89 15.91
C PRO A 140 17.18 2.78 16.17
N MET A 141 16.75 1.96 17.13
CA MET A 141 15.32 1.83 17.45
C MET A 141 14.76 3.02 18.19
N GLU A 142 15.55 3.69 19.04
CA GLU A 142 15.13 4.94 19.67
C GLU A 142 14.84 6.02 18.62
N PHE A 143 15.72 6.15 17.61
CA PHE A 143 15.48 7.05 16.48
C PHE A 143 14.19 6.70 15.72
N VAL A 144 14.02 5.41 15.39
CA VAL A 144 12.83 4.94 14.67
C VAL A 144 11.54 5.16 15.47
N LEU A 145 11.57 4.95 16.78
CA LEU A 145 10.42 5.21 17.67
C LEU A 145 10.02 6.69 17.63
N ALA A 146 10.99 7.60 17.73
CA ALA A 146 10.76 9.03 17.69
C ALA A 146 10.17 9.47 16.34
N VAL A 147 10.78 9.05 15.24
CA VAL A 147 10.30 9.37 13.87
C VAL A 147 8.90 8.84 13.63
N ARG A 148 8.60 7.61 14.06
CA ARG A 148 7.27 7.02 13.89
C ARG A 148 6.19 7.81 14.62
N GLU A 149 6.49 8.23 15.83
CA GLU A 149 5.57 9.03 16.64
C GLU A 149 5.35 10.41 16.01
N GLU A 150 6.42 11.05 15.53
CA GLU A 150 6.31 12.33 14.84
C GLU A 150 5.48 12.23 13.56
N VAL A 151 5.73 11.21 12.72
CA VAL A 151 4.92 10.94 11.52
C VAL A 151 3.46 10.72 11.90
N ARG A 152 3.18 9.97 12.97
CA ARG A 152 1.82 9.73 13.45
C ARG A 152 1.14 11.02 13.91
N LEU A 153 1.86 11.89 14.62
CA LEU A 153 1.33 13.17 15.09
C LEU A 153 1.04 14.15 13.94
N LYS A 154 1.91 14.20 12.93
CA LYS A 154 1.75 15.11 11.78
C LYS A 154 0.70 14.62 10.77
N THR A 155 0.72 13.34 10.43
CA THR A 155 -0.15 12.77 9.38
C THR A 155 -1.45 12.17 9.93
N GLY A 156 -1.51 11.91 11.24
CA GLY A 156 -2.55 11.11 11.87
C GLY A 156 -2.42 9.61 11.58
N CYS A 157 -1.56 9.19 10.65
CA CYS A 157 -1.46 7.81 10.19
C CYS A 157 -0.36 7.05 10.96
N PRO A 158 -0.62 5.81 11.40
CA PRO A 158 0.45 4.97 11.92
C PRO A 158 1.45 4.67 10.80
N CYS A 159 2.70 4.44 11.15
CA CYS A 159 3.69 3.91 10.22
C CYS A 159 4.36 2.69 10.85
N SER A 160 4.70 1.73 10.00
CA SER A 160 5.53 0.60 10.39
C SER A 160 6.97 0.90 9.95
N ALA A 161 7.94 0.33 10.66
CA ALA A 161 9.35 0.54 10.37
C ALA A 161 10.16 -0.75 10.56
N GLY A 162 11.17 -0.96 9.72
CA GLY A 162 12.14 -2.07 9.82
C GLY A 162 13.56 -1.55 9.68
N VAL A 163 14.48 -2.09 10.48
CA VAL A 163 15.90 -1.70 10.48
C VAL A 163 16.79 -2.89 10.14
N GLY A 164 17.80 -2.69 9.30
CA GLY A 164 18.71 -3.74 8.83
C GLY A 164 20.05 -3.20 8.33
N GLY A 165 20.96 -4.11 7.94
CA GLY A 165 22.30 -3.75 7.47
C GLY A 165 22.35 -3.29 6.00
N ASN A 166 21.28 -3.55 5.24
CA ASN A 166 21.07 -3.14 3.85
C ASN A 166 19.56 -3.10 3.53
N ASN A 167 19.21 -2.57 2.35
CA ASN A 167 17.81 -2.33 1.94
C ASN A 167 17.03 -3.66 1.80
N THR A 168 17.70 -4.72 1.33
CA THR A 168 17.09 -6.05 1.17
C THR A 168 16.72 -6.70 2.49
N ASP A 169 17.58 -6.58 3.51
CA ASP A 169 17.35 -7.13 4.85
C ASP A 169 16.16 -6.43 5.51
N CYS A 170 16.09 -5.10 5.37
CA CYS A 170 14.98 -4.30 5.85
C CYS A 170 13.65 -4.76 5.25
N LYS A 171 13.61 -5.03 3.94
CA LYS A 171 12.40 -5.51 3.25
C LYS A 171 12.03 -6.95 3.57
N HIS A 172 13.01 -7.84 3.73
CA HIS A 172 12.75 -9.26 3.96
C HIS A 172 12.09 -9.50 5.32
N VAL A 173 12.51 -8.74 6.32
CA VAL A 173 12.05 -8.92 7.71
C VAL A 173 10.73 -8.18 7.99
N TRP A 174 10.29 -7.36 7.04
CA TRP A 174 9.02 -6.66 7.10
C TRP A 174 7.80 -7.58 6.95
N PRO A 175 6.95 -7.73 7.99
CA PRO A 175 5.67 -8.39 7.82
C PRO A 175 4.70 -7.42 7.11
N GLN A 176 4.54 -7.60 5.79
CA GLN A 176 3.62 -6.84 4.92
C GLN A 176 2.16 -6.74 5.43
N ASN A 177 1.79 -7.53 6.44
CA ASN A 177 0.42 -7.80 6.84
C ASN A 177 0.08 -7.46 8.31
N VAL A 178 0.95 -6.77 9.07
CA VAL A 178 0.63 -6.39 10.45
C VAL A 178 0.78 -4.88 10.68
N PRO A 179 -0.28 -4.17 11.11
CA PRO A 179 -0.22 -2.73 11.34
C PRO A 179 0.70 -2.40 12.52
N SER A 180 1.40 -1.28 12.41
CA SER A 180 2.19 -0.67 13.50
C SER A 180 3.28 -1.56 14.11
N GLN A 181 3.73 -2.63 13.44
CA GLN A 181 4.83 -3.45 13.95
C GLN A 181 6.19 -2.79 13.73
N MET A 182 7.08 -2.99 14.71
CA MET A 182 8.50 -2.69 14.65
C MET A 182 9.21 -4.01 14.60
N VAL A 183 10.14 -4.17 13.66
CA VAL A 183 11.02 -5.33 13.66
C VAL A 183 12.46 -4.84 13.60
N ASN A 184 13.20 -5.10 14.68
CA ASN A 184 14.64 -4.89 14.74
C ASN A 184 15.35 -6.21 14.43
N ILE A 185 16.27 -6.20 13.48
CA ILE A 185 17.25 -7.27 13.33
C ILE A 185 18.52 -6.89 14.08
N SER A 186 18.47 -6.94 15.42
CA SER A 186 19.63 -6.64 16.27
C SER A 186 20.80 -7.61 16.03
N CYS A 187 20.54 -8.76 15.39
CA CYS A 187 21.55 -9.76 15.06
C CYS A 187 22.44 -9.34 13.87
N PHE A 188 21.95 -8.53 12.93
CA PHE A 188 22.70 -8.15 11.71
C PHE A 188 23.50 -6.84 11.86
N GLN A 189 23.07 -5.93 12.75
CA GLN A 189 23.78 -4.66 13.00
C GLN A 189 25.21 -4.85 13.51
N LYS A 190 25.54 -5.99 14.15
CA LYS A 190 26.92 -6.27 14.59
C LYS A 190 27.88 -6.68 13.47
N LEU A 191 27.38 -6.96 12.26
CA LEU A 191 28.20 -7.43 11.14
C LEU A 191 28.43 -6.38 10.05
N HIS A 192 27.57 -5.35 9.95
CA HIS A 192 27.57 -4.38 8.86
C HIS A 192 27.83 -2.96 9.38
N ARG A 193 28.59 -2.16 8.62
CA ARG A 193 28.90 -0.75 8.94
C ARG A 193 27.75 0.22 8.61
N SER A 194 26.71 -0.26 7.93
CA SER A 194 25.60 0.56 7.45
C SER A 194 24.32 0.23 8.22
N THR A 195 23.49 1.23 8.50
CA THR A 195 22.18 1.07 9.13
C THR A 195 21.11 1.66 8.23
N TRP A 196 20.28 0.79 7.66
CA TRP A 196 19.18 1.19 6.77
C TRP A 196 17.84 1.07 7.49
N LEU A 197 16.94 1.98 7.17
CA LEU A 197 15.55 2.01 7.62
C LEU A 197 14.64 1.87 6.41
N ILE A 198 13.67 0.96 6.48
CA ILE A 198 12.46 1.03 5.65
C ILE A 198 11.32 1.62 6.46
N LEU A 199 10.67 2.65 5.92
CA LEU A 199 9.49 3.27 6.53
C LEU A 199 8.32 3.18 5.57
N LYS A 200 7.18 2.68 6.07
CA LYS A 200 5.94 2.60 5.31
C LYS A 200 4.78 3.15 6.11
N LEU A 201 4.08 4.12 5.53
CA LEU A 201 2.87 4.66 6.11
C LEU A 201 1.75 3.61 6.03
N MET A 202 1.04 3.41 7.13
CA MET A 202 -0.11 2.53 7.19
C MET A 202 -1.39 3.37 7.20
N SER A 203 -2.41 2.85 6.54
CA SER A 203 -3.74 3.46 6.51
C SER A 203 -4.27 3.67 7.93
N TYR A 204 -4.90 4.82 8.18
CA TYR A 204 -5.60 5.07 9.43
C TYR A 204 -6.78 4.10 9.61
N GLN A 205 -6.76 3.31 10.68
CA GLN A 205 -7.93 2.56 11.15
C GLN A 205 -8.72 3.49 12.08
N ALA A 206 -9.83 4.03 11.57
CA ALA A 206 -10.85 4.68 12.39
C ALA A 206 -11.93 3.64 12.72
#